data_AF-A0A2Z2NKP1-F1
#
_entry.id   AF-A0A2Z2NKP1-F1
#
_cell.length_a   1.000
_cell.length_b   1.000
_cell.length_c   1.000
_cell.angle_alpha   90.00
_cell.angle_beta   90.00
_cell.angle_gamma   90.00
#
_symmetry.space_group_name_H-M   'P 1'
#
loop_
_entity.id
_entity.type
_entity.pdbx_description
1 polymer ?
#
loop_
_entity_poly.entity_id
_entity_poly.type
_entity_poly.pdbx_seq_one_letter_code
_entity_poly.pdbx_strand_id
1 'polypeptide(L)'
;MAGTTLLSAAVVAFSGGVQAQSEIPKGLESLSIIKYARSANNPSGGYGDIREIDREKREPVDTANLDMSLPKSQREKPEEYKGEKIPDINDLNGKSQFEFFDIESGRSFQFSIERSTLAKLSRQVADTANEHNGDRKPATKDEIRAESRFDKSWSWANDSRSRRGIQDGYSDTNTIYQNLANYGGCSATVLSANSEQMVALTAAHCIYRPGNQYSYSNIEPRKNGVASPTWGTWSPVAFGFYPSFIDNDCEDNWNGSVCIKYDIALVIARPDAGATPPRGMGWGYRNKTSIDTFSKYRRGYPGCGAGHSPMPCSGDYLYGDGQLNLGNYANTDSDNWYRRVKFSSDLNPGDSGSGLYYYRDGNPYVFAVTSAEDTCYTACWYSRPNHARRITPEWYDFINSVVF
;
A
#
# COMPACT_ATOMS: atom_id res chain seq x y z
N MET A 1 -12.89 -81.49 -8.44
CA MET A 1 -13.33 -80.33 -7.63
C MET A 1 -12.20 -79.32 -7.61
N ALA A 2 -12.29 -78.30 -8.44
CA ALA A 2 -11.40 -77.14 -8.41
C ALA A 2 -12.24 -75.97 -8.96
N GLY A 3 -12.69 -75.10 -8.07
CA GLY A 3 -13.39 -73.87 -8.42
C GLY A 3 -12.38 -72.75 -8.58
N THR A 4 -12.40 -72.09 -9.72
CA THR A 4 -11.57 -70.92 -10.00
C THR A 4 -12.47 -69.68 -10.00
N THR A 5 -12.32 -68.84 -8.98
CA THR A 5 -13.00 -67.56 -8.83
C THR A 5 -12.25 -66.51 -9.67
N LEU A 6 -12.93 -65.90 -10.64
CA LEU A 6 -12.44 -64.73 -11.38
C LEU A 6 -12.83 -63.46 -10.61
N LEU A 7 -11.86 -62.78 -10.00
CA LEU A 7 -12.01 -61.40 -9.54
C LEU A 7 -11.78 -60.44 -10.72
N SER A 8 -12.80 -59.66 -11.08
CA SER A 8 -12.65 -58.46 -11.92
C SER A 8 -11.97 -57.36 -11.09
N ALA A 9 -10.77 -56.96 -11.50
CA ALA A 9 -10.15 -55.72 -11.03
C ALA A 9 -10.78 -54.53 -11.77
N ALA A 10 -11.52 -53.69 -11.04
CA ALA A 10 -11.94 -52.39 -11.52
C ALA A 10 -10.72 -51.47 -11.61
N VAL A 11 -10.36 -51.06 -12.83
CA VAL A 11 -9.42 -49.97 -13.06
C VAL A 11 -10.14 -48.68 -12.69
N VAL A 12 -9.82 -48.13 -11.52
CA VAL A 12 -10.19 -46.76 -11.17
C VAL A 12 -9.30 -45.83 -12.00
N ALA A 13 -9.85 -45.33 -13.10
CA ALA A 13 -9.28 -44.21 -13.82
C ALA A 13 -9.38 -42.98 -12.92
N PHE A 14 -8.28 -42.62 -12.26
CA PHE A 14 -8.11 -41.26 -11.74
C PHE A 14 -8.07 -40.32 -12.95
N SER A 15 -9.22 -39.72 -13.28
CA SER A 15 -9.24 -38.53 -14.09
C SER A 15 -8.61 -37.42 -13.24
N GLY A 16 -7.32 -37.16 -13.47
CA GLY A 16 -6.70 -35.90 -13.10
C GLY A 16 -7.44 -34.81 -13.85
N GLY A 17 -8.48 -34.25 -13.21
CA GLY A 17 -9.21 -33.12 -13.73
C GLY A 17 -8.21 -31.99 -13.95
N VAL A 18 -7.96 -31.66 -15.21
CA VAL A 18 -7.41 -30.36 -15.57
C VAL A 18 -8.42 -29.35 -15.03
N GLN A 19 -8.13 -28.73 -13.88
CA GLN A 19 -8.90 -27.59 -13.40
C GLN A 19 -8.92 -26.60 -14.56
N ALA A 20 -10.12 -26.32 -15.08
CA ALA A 20 -10.29 -25.29 -16.09
C ALA A 20 -9.63 -24.03 -15.56
N GLN A 21 -8.61 -23.52 -16.28
CA GLN A 21 -7.99 -22.25 -15.93
C GLN A 21 -9.11 -21.23 -15.87
N SER A 22 -9.40 -20.74 -14.67
CA SER A 22 -10.49 -19.80 -14.51
C SER A 22 -10.12 -18.53 -15.26
N GLU A 23 -11.06 -18.00 -16.03
CA GLU A 23 -10.82 -16.80 -16.82
C GLU A 23 -10.44 -15.66 -15.87
N ILE A 24 -9.31 -15.02 -16.16
CA ILE A 24 -8.82 -13.88 -15.40
C ILE A 24 -9.76 -12.71 -15.67
N PRO A 25 -10.31 -12.06 -14.65
CA PRO A 25 -11.20 -10.92 -14.84
C PRO A 25 -10.52 -9.77 -15.57
N LYS A 26 -11.30 -9.01 -16.34
CA LYS A 26 -10.82 -7.87 -17.13
C LYS A 26 -10.08 -6.81 -16.31
N GLY A 27 -10.39 -6.67 -15.01
CA GLY A 27 -9.69 -5.76 -14.11
C GLY A 27 -8.23 -6.14 -13.86
N LEU A 28 -7.89 -7.43 -13.99
CA LEU A 28 -6.55 -7.97 -13.75
C LEU A 28 -5.80 -8.32 -15.03
N GLU A 29 -6.49 -8.50 -16.16
CA GLU A 29 -5.87 -8.88 -17.44
C GLU A 29 -4.84 -7.85 -17.94
N SER A 30 -4.97 -6.58 -17.55
CA SER A 30 -4.01 -5.55 -17.94
C SER A 30 -2.67 -5.66 -17.19
N LEU A 31 -2.64 -6.31 -16.03
CA LEU A 31 -1.47 -6.37 -15.16
C LEU A 31 -0.37 -7.27 -15.74
N SER A 32 0.84 -6.74 -15.82
CA SER A 32 1.97 -7.44 -16.44
C SER A 32 2.36 -8.72 -15.74
N ILE A 33 2.34 -8.74 -14.40
CA ILE A 33 2.56 -9.97 -13.61
C ILE A 33 1.56 -11.08 -13.97
N ILE A 34 0.31 -10.71 -14.25
CA ILE A 34 -0.77 -11.63 -14.60
C ILE A 34 -0.59 -12.15 -16.03
N LYS A 35 -0.26 -11.25 -16.97
CA LYS A 35 0.10 -11.62 -18.35
C LYS A 35 1.30 -12.57 -18.38
N TYR A 36 2.32 -12.28 -17.56
CA TYR A 36 3.54 -13.07 -17.45
C TYR A 36 3.22 -14.49 -16.98
N ALA A 37 2.48 -14.63 -15.88
CA ALA A 37 2.09 -15.93 -15.33
C ALA A 37 1.26 -16.76 -16.34
N ARG A 38 0.35 -16.13 -17.11
CA ARG A 38 -0.39 -16.83 -18.18
C ARG A 38 0.53 -17.33 -19.29
N SER A 39 1.46 -16.49 -19.76
CA SER A 39 2.37 -16.85 -20.85
C SER A 39 3.32 -17.99 -20.48
N ALA A 40 3.59 -18.13 -19.17
CA ALA A 40 4.58 -19.05 -18.64
C ALA A 40 4.01 -20.39 -18.15
N ASN A 41 2.68 -20.61 -18.25
CA ASN A 41 2.04 -21.94 -18.14
C ASN A 41 2.41 -22.89 -19.30
N ASN A 42 3.57 -22.68 -19.92
CA ASN A 42 4.26 -23.61 -20.79
C ASN A 42 4.98 -24.68 -19.94
N PRO A 43 5.07 -25.96 -20.37
CA PRO A 43 5.37 -27.11 -19.50
C PRO A 43 6.75 -27.14 -18.83
N SER A 44 7.63 -26.17 -19.07
CA SER A 44 9.02 -26.20 -18.61
C SER A 44 9.27 -25.62 -17.21
N GLY A 45 8.23 -25.22 -16.47
CA GLY A 45 8.28 -24.99 -15.02
C GLY A 45 9.04 -23.74 -14.55
N GLY A 46 8.47 -23.04 -13.56
CA GLY A 46 9.23 -22.09 -12.73
C GLY A 46 8.65 -20.67 -12.58
N TYR A 47 7.47 -20.38 -13.14
CA TYR A 47 7.00 -19.00 -13.26
C TYR A 47 5.60 -18.83 -12.68
N GLY A 48 5.53 -18.40 -11.40
CA GLY A 48 4.33 -17.87 -10.73
C GLY A 48 3.03 -18.69 -10.85
N ASP A 49 2.56 -19.28 -9.75
CA ASP A 49 1.25 -19.92 -9.68
C ASP A 49 0.16 -18.87 -9.39
N ILE A 50 -0.84 -18.76 -10.28
CA ILE A 50 -2.07 -18.01 -10.03
C ILE A 50 -3.18 -19.02 -9.81
N ARG A 51 -3.80 -18.94 -8.64
CA ARG A 51 -4.99 -19.72 -8.32
C ARG A 51 -6.09 -18.79 -7.84
N GLU A 52 -7.28 -18.99 -8.38
CA GLU A 52 -8.47 -18.46 -7.73
C GLU A 52 -8.64 -19.12 -6.36
N ILE A 53 -9.02 -18.32 -5.37
CA ILE A 53 -9.32 -18.80 -4.04
C ILE A 53 -10.75 -18.41 -3.68
N ASP A 54 -11.44 -19.32 -3.01
CA ASP A 54 -12.75 -19.03 -2.45
C ASP A 54 -12.56 -18.28 -1.14
N ARG A 55 -12.88 -16.98 -1.17
CA ARG A 55 -13.09 -16.17 0.03
C ARG A 55 -14.61 -16.05 0.17
N GLU A 56 -15.15 -16.21 1.38
CA GLU A 56 -16.58 -16.03 1.61
C GLU A 56 -17.06 -14.72 0.94
N LYS A 57 -18.11 -14.81 0.11
CA LYS A 57 -18.61 -13.68 -0.69
C LYS A 57 -19.10 -12.56 0.24
N ARG A 58 -18.69 -11.33 -0.04
CA ARG A 58 -18.83 -10.20 0.90
C ARG A 58 -19.53 -9.00 0.27
N GLU A 59 -20.43 -8.39 1.04
CA GLU A 59 -21.27 -7.27 0.60
C GLU A 59 -20.46 -5.96 0.52
N PRO A 60 -20.73 -5.10 -0.48
CA PRO A 60 -20.12 -3.78 -0.59
C PRO A 60 -20.71 -2.78 0.40
N VAL A 61 -19.88 -1.88 0.95
CA VAL A 61 -20.35 -0.77 1.80
C VAL A 61 -19.71 0.57 1.41
N ASP A 62 -20.52 1.61 1.45
CA ASP A 62 -20.09 3.01 1.32
C ASP A 62 -19.44 3.48 2.63
N THR A 63 -18.18 3.92 2.50
CA THR A 63 -17.31 4.36 3.59
C THR A 63 -17.75 5.63 4.30
N ALA A 64 -18.67 6.43 3.74
CA ALA A 64 -19.06 7.72 4.32
C ALA A 64 -19.70 7.62 5.72
N ASN A 65 -20.18 6.43 6.12
CA ASN A 65 -20.90 6.21 7.39
C ASN A 65 -20.17 5.27 8.38
N LEU A 66 -18.92 4.88 8.12
CA LEU A 66 -18.21 3.88 8.92
C LEU A 66 -17.23 4.49 9.94
N ASP A 67 -16.96 3.77 11.03
CA ASP A 67 -15.94 4.16 12.02
C ASP A 67 -14.54 4.14 11.36
N MET A 68 -13.96 5.32 11.19
CA MET A 68 -12.65 5.51 10.58
C MET A 68 -11.52 5.52 11.62
N SER A 69 -11.80 5.11 12.86
CA SER A 69 -10.81 5.17 13.94
C SER A 69 -9.50 4.47 13.56
N LEU A 70 -8.37 5.14 13.83
CA LEU A 70 -7.06 4.53 13.58
C LEU A 70 -6.94 3.26 14.41
N PRO A 71 -6.49 2.15 13.81
CA PRO A 71 -6.27 0.94 14.57
C PRO A 71 -5.25 1.18 15.69
N LYS A 72 -5.54 0.68 16.89
CA LYS A 72 -4.71 0.89 18.09
C LYS A 72 -3.71 -0.23 18.26
N SER A 73 -2.41 0.05 18.24
CA SER A 73 -1.39 -0.96 18.57
C SER A 73 -1.09 -1.04 20.07
N GLN A 74 -0.65 -2.21 20.53
CA GLN A 74 -0.06 -2.38 21.85
C GLN A 74 1.39 -1.90 21.86
N ARG A 75 1.85 -1.41 23.01
CA ARG A 75 3.24 -0.98 23.18
C ARG A 75 4.18 -2.19 23.16
N GLU A 76 4.95 -2.31 22.09
CA GLU A 76 5.95 -3.37 21.93
C GLU A 76 7.35 -2.96 22.38
N LYS A 77 8.17 -3.95 22.75
CA LYS A 77 9.59 -3.75 23.04
C LYS A 77 10.37 -3.44 21.75
N PRO A 78 11.41 -2.59 21.79
CA PRO A 78 12.27 -2.38 20.64
C PRO A 78 12.95 -3.68 20.23
N GLU A 79 12.96 -4.00 18.93
CA GLU A 79 13.84 -5.04 18.39
C GLU A 79 15.25 -4.47 18.18
N GLU A 80 16.27 -5.29 18.41
CA GLU A 80 17.65 -4.93 18.08
C GLU A 80 17.83 -4.85 16.56
N TYR A 81 18.46 -3.78 16.07
CA TYR A 81 18.70 -3.58 14.65
C TYR A 81 19.82 -4.51 14.15
N LYS A 82 19.48 -5.48 13.30
CA LYS A 82 20.40 -6.52 12.79
C LYS A 82 21.14 -6.13 11.50
N GLY A 83 20.92 -4.92 10.97
CA GLY A 83 21.53 -4.44 9.73
C GLY A 83 20.81 -4.92 8.47
N GLU A 84 20.26 -3.99 7.68
CA GLU A 84 19.61 -4.30 6.39
C GLU A 84 20.61 -4.13 5.23
N LYS A 85 20.67 -5.13 4.35
CA LYS A 85 21.45 -5.11 3.11
C LYS A 85 20.51 -5.23 1.92
N ILE A 86 20.85 -4.54 0.83
CA ILE A 86 20.13 -4.75 -0.44
C ILE A 86 20.39 -6.22 -0.85
N PRO A 87 19.34 -7.05 -0.99
CA PRO A 87 19.54 -8.47 -1.24
C PRO A 87 20.02 -8.71 -2.67
N ASP A 88 21.06 -9.54 -2.81
CA ASP A 88 21.48 -10.09 -4.10
C ASP A 88 20.40 -11.05 -4.61
N ILE A 89 20.08 -10.96 -5.90
CA ILE A 89 19.05 -11.79 -6.53
C ILE A 89 19.35 -13.28 -6.38
N ASN A 90 20.63 -13.66 -6.35
CA ASN A 90 21.06 -15.06 -6.23
C ASN A 90 20.92 -15.62 -4.80
N ASP A 91 20.80 -14.75 -3.80
CA ASP A 91 20.64 -15.13 -2.40
C ASP A 91 19.16 -15.22 -1.98
N LEU A 92 18.24 -14.81 -2.86
CA LEU A 92 16.80 -14.82 -2.61
C LEU A 92 16.23 -16.24 -2.72
N ASN A 93 15.60 -16.70 -1.64
CA ASN A 93 15.03 -18.04 -1.52
C ASN A 93 13.58 -17.99 -1.04
N GLY A 94 12.83 -19.06 -1.32
CA GLY A 94 11.44 -19.20 -0.90
C GLY A 94 10.45 -18.51 -1.84
N LYS A 95 9.17 -18.54 -1.45
CA LYS A 95 8.06 -18.00 -2.23
C LYS A 95 7.51 -16.73 -1.62
N SER A 96 7.23 -15.74 -2.45
CA SER A 96 6.41 -14.59 -2.12
C SER A 96 4.96 -14.88 -2.51
N GLN A 97 4.02 -14.44 -1.65
CA GLN A 97 2.60 -14.63 -1.86
C GLN A 97 1.86 -13.31 -1.75
N PHE A 98 1.03 -13.03 -2.75
CA PHE A 98 0.18 -11.86 -2.84
C PHE A 98 -1.23 -12.29 -3.22
N GLU A 99 -2.21 -11.45 -2.93
CA GLU A 99 -3.59 -11.65 -3.32
C GLU A 99 -4.05 -10.44 -4.14
N PHE A 100 -4.77 -10.74 -5.23
CA PHE A 100 -5.52 -9.76 -5.99
C PHE A 100 -7.01 -9.99 -5.77
N PHE A 101 -7.75 -8.93 -5.45
CA PHE A 101 -9.21 -8.96 -5.46
C PHE A 101 -9.70 -8.16 -6.66
N ASP A 102 -10.49 -8.79 -7.52
CA ASP A 102 -11.15 -8.12 -8.64
C ASP A 102 -12.56 -7.69 -8.24
N ILE A 103 -12.81 -6.39 -8.33
CA ILE A 103 -14.04 -5.76 -7.83
C ILE A 103 -15.24 -6.12 -8.71
N GLU A 104 -15.05 -6.16 -10.03
CA GLU A 104 -16.12 -6.38 -11.00
C GLU A 104 -16.72 -7.80 -10.87
N SER A 105 -15.85 -8.80 -10.72
CA SER A 105 -16.27 -10.20 -10.56
C SER A 105 -16.47 -10.62 -9.09
N GLY A 106 -15.94 -9.86 -8.13
CA GLY A 106 -15.95 -10.20 -6.71
C GLY A 106 -15.09 -11.43 -6.38
N ARG A 107 -14.06 -11.72 -7.18
CA ARG A 107 -13.22 -12.92 -7.07
C ARG A 107 -11.82 -12.58 -6.55
N SER A 108 -11.27 -13.47 -5.72
CA SER A 108 -9.91 -13.38 -5.21
C SER A 108 -8.98 -14.34 -5.93
N PHE A 109 -7.76 -13.88 -6.22
CA PHE A 109 -6.71 -14.64 -6.87
C PHE A 109 -5.44 -14.56 -6.04
N GLN A 110 -4.94 -15.69 -5.59
CA GLN A 110 -3.65 -15.76 -4.94
C GLN A 110 -2.56 -15.98 -5.97
N PHE A 111 -1.54 -15.14 -5.92
CA PHE A 111 -0.33 -15.25 -6.72
C PHE A 111 0.84 -15.70 -5.84
N SER A 112 1.51 -16.77 -6.26
CA SER A 112 2.65 -17.35 -5.55
C SER A 112 3.83 -17.52 -6.49
N ILE A 113 4.94 -16.85 -6.21
CA ILE A 113 6.11 -16.82 -7.09
C ILE A 113 7.40 -17.03 -6.31
N GLU A 114 8.37 -17.70 -6.90
CA GLU A 114 9.72 -17.77 -6.33
C GLU A 114 10.30 -16.35 -6.17
N ARG A 115 10.82 -16.07 -4.98
CA ARG A 115 11.28 -14.73 -4.58
C ARG A 115 12.34 -14.17 -5.52
N SER A 116 13.26 -15.02 -5.99
CA SER A 116 14.31 -14.67 -6.95
C SER A 116 13.77 -14.40 -8.36
N THR A 117 12.74 -15.14 -8.80
CA THR A 117 12.06 -14.90 -10.08
C THR A 117 11.33 -13.56 -10.08
N LEU A 118 10.60 -13.25 -8.99
CA LEU A 118 9.96 -11.95 -8.83
C LEU A 118 10.99 -10.81 -8.90
N ALA A 119 12.09 -10.91 -8.15
CA ALA A 119 13.15 -9.90 -8.21
C ALA A 119 13.76 -9.72 -9.60
N LYS A 120 13.96 -10.80 -10.37
CA LYS A 120 14.47 -10.73 -11.74
C LYS A 120 13.53 -9.97 -12.66
N LEU A 121 12.23 -10.24 -12.60
CA LEU A 121 11.22 -9.55 -13.41
C LEU A 121 11.15 -8.07 -13.03
N SER A 122 11.02 -7.81 -11.75
CA SER A 122 10.73 -6.49 -11.21
C SER A 122 11.89 -5.51 -11.26
N ARG A 123 13.14 -6.00 -11.19
CA ARG A 123 14.32 -5.13 -11.21
C ARG A 123 14.82 -4.83 -12.62
N GLN A 124 14.33 -5.53 -13.65
CA GLN A 124 14.64 -5.20 -15.05
C GLN A 124 14.04 -3.86 -15.49
N VAL A 125 12.91 -3.49 -14.90
CA VAL A 125 12.18 -2.23 -15.20
C VAL A 125 12.53 -1.09 -14.23
N ALA A 126 13.36 -1.36 -13.22
CA ALA A 126 13.69 -0.40 -12.19
C ALA A 126 14.82 0.55 -12.61
N ASP A 127 14.73 1.82 -12.20
CA ASP A 127 15.80 2.80 -12.42
C ASP A 127 17.07 2.45 -11.64
N THR A 128 16.88 1.88 -10.45
CA THR A 128 17.95 1.31 -9.60
C THR A 128 17.46 0.04 -8.94
N ALA A 129 18.35 -0.72 -8.32
CA ALA A 129 17.98 -1.96 -7.64
C ALA A 129 16.92 -1.80 -6.54
N ASN A 130 16.72 -0.58 -6.01
CA ASN A 130 15.91 -0.33 -4.82
C ASN A 130 14.97 0.89 -4.91
N GLU A 131 14.94 1.59 -6.04
CA GLU A 131 14.08 2.75 -6.28
C GLU A 131 13.67 2.87 -7.75
N HIS A 132 12.44 3.37 -7.93
CA HIS A 132 11.88 3.80 -9.20
C HIS A 132 11.46 5.28 -9.10
N ASN A 133 11.77 6.10 -10.11
CA ASN A 133 11.66 7.56 -10.04
C ASN A 133 10.27 8.12 -10.37
N GLY A 134 9.26 7.27 -10.56
CA GLY A 134 7.92 7.68 -11.00
C GLY A 134 7.99 8.44 -12.33
N ASP A 135 7.29 9.58 -12.43
CA ASP A 135 7.24 10.41 -13.64
C ASP A 135 8.41 11.43 -13.78
N ARG A 136 9.46 11.29 -12.96
CA ARG A 136 10.76 11.99 -13.12
C ARG A 136 10.70 13.52 -13.19
N LYS A 137 9.84 14.17 -12.41
CA LYS A 137 9.88 15.63 -12.25
C LYS A 137 10.35 16.02 -10.86
N PRO A 138 11.55 16.60 -10.72
CA PRO A 138 12.03 17.10 -9.44
C PRO A 138 11.14 18.22 -8.92
N ALA A 139 10.85 18.20 -7.63
CA ALA A 139 10.30 19.36 -6.94
C ALA A 139 11.31 20.50 -6.92
N THR A 140 10.80 21.72 -7.01
CA THR A 140 11.61 22.93 -6.85
C THR A 140 12.12 23.04 -5.42
N LYS A 141 13.23 23.77 -5.24
CA LYS A 141 13.77 24.05 -3.89
C LYS A 141 12.75 24.77 -3.00
N ASP A 142 11.88 25.59 -3.59
CA ASP A 142 10.85 26.32 -2.85
C ASP A 142 9.69 25.42 -2.41
N GLU A 143 9.28 24.46 -3.26
CA GLU A 143 8.32 23.42 -2.87
C GLU A 143 8.86 22.59 -1.70
N ILE A 144 10.10 22.11 -1.79
CA ILE A 144 10.76 21.35 -0.71
C ILE A 144 10.88 22.21 0.56
N ARG A 145 11.27 23.48 0.43
CA ARG A 145 11.34 24.39 1.59
C ARG A 145 9.97 24.57 2.24
N ALA A 146 8.90 24.71 1.45
CA ALA A 146 7.53 24.87 1.94
C ALA A 146 7.04 23.67 2.76
N GLU A 147 7.61 22.49 2.53
CA GLU A 147 7.33 21.29 3.32
C GLU A 147 7.88 21.38 4.75
N SER A 148 8.99 22.08 4.95
CA SER A 148 9.64 22.28 6.25
C SER A 148 9.19 23.53 7.00
N ARG A 149 8.35 24.39 6.40
CA ARG A 149 8.02 25.75 6.92
C ARG A 149 7.19 25.80 8.20
N PHE A 150 6.71 24.67 8.73
CA PHE A 150 5.79 24.67 9.86
C PHE A 150 6.36 23.84 11.00
N ASP A 151 6.54 24.50 12.14
CA ASP A 151 6.98 23.86 13.38
C ASP A 151 5.96 22.81 13.81
N LYS A 152 6.51 21.68 14.25
CA LYS A 152 5.72 20.56 14.73
C LYS A 152 5.31 20.80 16.19
N SER A 153 4.01 20.82 16.46
CA SER A 153 3.39 20.67 17.77
C SER A 153 2.67 19.32 17.82
N TRP A 154 2.60 18.70 18.99
CA TRP A 154 1.91 17.42 19.18
C TRP A 154 0.49 17.66 19.72
N SER A 155 -0.44 16.79 19.36
CA SER A 155 -1.81 16.78 19.88
C SER A 155 -1.83 16.82 21.42
N TRP A 156 -2.79 17.58 21.97
CA TRP A 156 -3.04 18.03 23.36
C TRP A 156 -2.71 19.50 23.72
N ALA A 157 -2.09 20.27 22.82
CA ALA A 157 -2.06 21.73 22.97
C ALA A 157 -2.40 22.50 21.68
N ASN A 158 -2.07 21.96 20.50
CA ASN A 158 -2.54 22.41 19.19
C ASN A 158 -2.03 21.38 18.18
N ASP A 159 -2.91 20.63 17.51
CA ASP A 159 -2.51 19.90 16.30
C ASP A 159 -2.18 20.95 15.25
N SER A 160 -0.88 21.08 14.96
CA SER A 160 -0.31 22.11 14.09
C SER A 160 -0.24 21.70 12.64
N ARG A 161 -0.81 20.54 12.26
CA ARG A 161 -0.82 20.14 10.85
C ARG A 161 -1.47 21.24 10.05
N SER A 162 -0.71 21.72 9.07
CA SER A 162 -1.15 22.83 8.23
C SER A 162 -1.87 22.28 7.02
N ARG A 163 -2.98 22.93 6.67
CA ARG A 163 -3.70 22.68 5.42
C ARG A 163 -2.81 23.05 4.23
N ARG A 164 -2.83 22.21 3.20
CA ARG A 164 -2.06 22.34 1.96
C ARG A 164 -2.99 22.47 0.75
N GLY A 165 -4.07 23.25 0.92
CA GLY A 165 -5.09 23.45 -0.09
C GLY A 165 -4.67 24.44 -1.18
N ILE A 166 -5.42 24.44 -2.29
CA ILE A 166 -5.24 25.41 -3.39
C ILE A 166 -5.45 26.84 -2.87
N GLN A 167 -6.45 27.01 -2.00
CA GLN A 167 -6.79 28.29 -1.36
C GLN A 167 -5.68 28.78 -0.41
N ASP A 168 -4.77 27.90 0.01
CA ASP A 168 -3.63 28.25 0.87
C ASP A 168 -2.38 28.62 0.04
N GLY A 169 -2.52 28.74 -1.29
CA GLY A 169 -1.45 29.14 -2.21
C GLY A 169 -0.66 27.97 -2.81
N TYR A 170 -1.07 26.73 -2.56
CA TYR A 170 -0.43 25.55 -3.17
C TYR A 170 -1.07 25.19 -4.50
N SER A 171 -0.34 25.33 -5.60
CA SER A 171 -0.86 25.02 -6.94
C SER A 171 -1.54 23.65 -7.01
N ASP A 172 -2.59 23.56 -7.84
CA ASP A 172 -3.24 22.30 -8.18
C ASP A 172 -2.29 21.32 -8.89
N THR A 173 -1.32 21.86 -9.63
CA THR A 173 -0.26 21.10 -10.30
C THR A 173 1.03 21.01 -9.48
N ASN A 174 0.96 21.23 -8.16
CA ASN A 174 2.11 21.07 -7.27
C ASN A 174 2.72 19.67 -7.48
N THR A 175 4.05 19.61 -7.64
CA THR A 175 4.76 18.41 -8.09
C THR A 175 4.57 17.20 -7.15
N ILE A 176 4.19 17.47 -5.90
CA ILE A 176 4.08 16.48 -4.82
C ILE A 176 2.62 16.20 -4.51
N TYR A 177 1.83 17.25 -4.33
CA TYR A 177 0.48 17.12 -3.80
C TYR A 177 -0.50 16.51 -4.81
N GLN A 178 -0.19 16.56 -6.10
CA GLN A 178 -0.97 15.82 -7.10
C GLN A 178 -0.81 14.30 -6.99
N ASN A 179 0.28 13.84 -6.36
CA ASN A 179 0.55 12.41 -6.18
C ASN A 179 -0.09 11.87 -4.89
N LEU A 180 -0.86 12.68 -4.16
CA LEU A 180 -1.46 12.35 -2.89
C LEU A 180 -2.98 12.45 -3.01
N ALA A 181 -3.68 11.39 -2.65
CA ALA A 181 -5.10 11.25 -2.91
C ALA A 181 -5.91 11.00 -1.64
N ASN A 182 -7.13 11.51 -1.64
CA ASN A 182 -8.17 11.08 -0.71
C ASN A 182 -8.70 9.71 -1.18
N TYR A 183 -9.00 8.84 -0.22
CA TYR A 183 -9.54 7.50 -0.48
C TYR A 183 -10.62 7.16 0.56
N GLY A 184 -11.73 7.90 0.54
CA GLY A 184 -12.95 7.61 1.31
C GLY A 184 -12.71 7.38 2.81
N GLY A 185 -12.14 8.39 3.49
CA GLY A 185 -11.79 8.24 4.90
C GLY A 185 -10.43 7.61 5.17
N CYS A 186 -9.66 7.38 4.10
CA CYS A 186 -8.24 7.09 4.11
C CYS A 186 -7.50 8.04 3.16
N SER A 187 -6.19 7.88 3.11
CA SER A 187 -5.28 8.52 2.18
C SER A 187 -4.62 7.48 1.27
N ALA A 188 -4.14 7.91 0.12
CA ALA A 188 -3.35 7.09 -0.78
C ALA A 188 -2.24 7.92 -1.47
N THR A 189 -1.23 7.23 -1.99
CA THR A 189 -0.14 7.81 -2.79
C THR A 189 -0.19 7.24 -4.19
N VAL A 190 -0.36 8.09 -5.21
CA VAL A 190 -0.34 7.67 -6.61
C VAL A 190 1.09 7.30 -7.00
N LEU A 191 1.28 6.07 -7.48
CA LEU A 191 2.58 5.56 -7.95
C LEU A 191 2.71 5.71 -9.47
N SER A 192 1.62 5.50 -10.20
CA SER A 192 1.56 5.61 -11.65
C SER A 192 0.12 5.88 -12.08
N ALA A 193 -0.07 6.70 -13.10
CA ALA A 193 -1.37 6.89 -13.75
C ALA A 193 -1.21 7.23 -15.23
N ASN A 194 -2.11 6.71 -16.06
CA ASN A 194 -2.23 7.02 -17.48
C ASN A 194 -3.73 7.14 -17.85
N SER A 195 -4.06 7.32 -19.13
CA SER A 195 -5.46 7.49 -19.57
C SER A 195 -6.39 6.30 -19.33
N GLU A 196 -5.88 5.15 -18.90
CA GLU A 196 -6.64 3.91 -18.73
C GLU A 196 -6.62 3.40 -17.28
N GLN A 197 -5.52 3.62 -16.56
CA GLN A 197 -5.29 3.00 -15.26
C GLN A 197 -4.46 3.88 -14.34
N MET A 198 -4.76 3.80 -13.04
CA MET A 198 -3.96 4.29 -11.93
C MET A 198 -3.58 3.14 -11.01
N VAL A 199 -2.37 3.18 -10.47
CA VAL A 199 -1.92 2.35 -9.34
C VAL A 199 -1.57 3.28 -8.19
N ALA A 200 -2.25 3.11 -7.06
CA ALA A 200 -2.02 3.88 -5.84
C ALA A 200 -1.67 2.96 -4.68
N LEU A 201 -0.81 3.45 -3.79
CA LEU A 201 -0.39 2.78 -2.56
C LEU A 201 -1.22 3.29 -1.38
N THR A 202 -1.72 2.38 -0.55
CA THR A 202 -2.46 2.69 0.67
C THR A 202 -2.23 1.60 1.74
N ALA A 203 -2.93 1.67 2.87
CA ALA A 203 -2.92 0.63 3.89
C ALA A 203 -3.93 -0.48 3.55
N ALA A 204 -3.67 -1.73 3.95
CA ALA A 204 -4.58 -2.83 3.67
C ALA A 204 -5.92 -2.64 4.39
N HIS A 205 -5.92 -2.12 5.62
CA HIS A 205 -7.14 -1.81 6.35
C HIS A 205 -7.98 -0.67 5.73
N CYS A 206 -7.44 0.06 4.74
CA CYS A 206 -8.19 1.05 3.97
C CYS A 206 -8.99 0.42 2.84
N ILE A 207 -8.49 -0.67 2.24
CA ILE A 207 -9.19 -1.42 1.18
C ILE A 207 -10.10 -2.49 1.76
N TYR A 208 -9.81 -2.95 2.98
CA TYR A 208 -10.50 -4.05 3.62
C TYR A 208 -10.84 -3.68 5.07
N ARG A 209 -12.14 -3.67 5.36
CA ARG A 209 -12.75 -3.05 6.55
C ARG A 209 -13.34 -4.13 7.48
N PRO A 210 -13.59 -3.79 8.76
CA PRO A 210 -14.25 -4.68 9.70
C PRO A 210 -15.58 -5.24 9.16
N GLY A 211 -15.95 -6.45 9.59
CA GLY A 211 -17.14 -7.14 9.10
C GLY A 211 -16.96 -7.73 7.71
N ASN A 212 -15.72 -8.01 7.32
CA ASN A 212 -15.35 -8.66 6.06
C ASN A 212 -15.66 -7.86 4.79
N GLN A 213 -15.52 -6.53 4.76
CA GLN A 213 -15.99 -5.71 3.62
C GLN A 213 -14.85 -5.06 2.84
N TYR A 214 -14.94 -5.05 1.51
CA TYR A 214 -14.04 -4.25 0.69
C TYR A 214 -14.56 -2.81 0.57
N SER A 215 -13.62 -1.85 0.61
CA SER A 215 -13.88 -0.43 0.43
C SER A 215 -13.89 -0.09 -1.05
N TYR A 216 -15.03 0.35 -1.58
CA TYR A 216 -15.17 0.75 -2.98
C TYR A 216 -15.08 2.27 -3.19
N SER A 217 -14.54 2.99 -2.20
CA SER A 217 -14.35 4.43 -2.29
C SER A 217 -13.52 4.80 -3.51
N ASN A 218 -13.85 5.93 -4.13
CA ASN A 218 -13.05 6.43 -5.22
C ASN A 218 -11.71 7.02 -4.72
N ILE A 219 -10.71 7.00 -5.59
CA ILE A 219 -9.47 7.73 -5.39
C ILE A 219 -9.63 9.12 -6.01
N GLU A 220 -9.33 10.16 -5.23
CA GLU A 220 -9.41 11.55 -5.66
C GLU A 220 -8.05 12.23 -5.42
N PRO A 221 -7.16 12.23 -6.44
CA PRO A 221 -5.86 12.89 -6.36
C PRO A 221 -6.04 14.39 -6.12
N ARG A 222 -5.18 15.00 -5.27
CA ARG A 222 -5.20 16.43 -4.97
C ARG A 222 -6.55 16.98 -4.49
N LYS A 223 -7.42 16.15 -3.89
CA LYS A 223 -8.72 16.60 -3.38
C LYS A 223 -8.58 17.88 -2.56
N ASN A 224 -9.48 18.82 -2.79
CA ASN A 224 -9.38 20.18 -2.29
C ASN A 224 -10.75 20.66 -1.82
N GLY A 225 -11.18 20.13 -0.68
CA GLY A 225 -12.56 20.20 -0.22
C GLY A 225 -13.43 19.24 -1.02
N VAL A 226 -14.60 19.69 -1.44
CA VAL A 226 -15.58 18.83 -2.12
C VAL A 226 -15.24 18.46 -3.58
N ALA A 227 -14.04 18.80 -4.06
CA ALA A 227 -13.67 18.61 -5.46
C ALA A 227 -12.21 18.17 -5.63
N SER A 228 -11.96 17.36 -6.66
CA SER A 228 -10.65 17.23 -7.31
C SER A 228 -10.73 17.87 -8.71
N PRO A 229 -10.36 19.15 -8.86
CA PRO A 229 -10.75 19.94 -10.02
C PRO A 229 -10.09 19.49 -11.33
N THR A 230 -8.78 19.22 -11.34
CA THR A 230 -8.06 18.80 -12.56
C THR A 230 -8.02 17.27 -12.72
N TRP A 231 -7.83 16.54 -11.63
CA TRP A 231 -7.48 15.12 -11.67
C TRP A 231 -8.71 14.22 -11.64
N GLY A 232 -9.84 14.76 -11.20
CA GLY A 232 -11.12 14.07 -11.14
C GLY A 232 -11.09 12.87 -10.20
N THR A 233 -11.95 11.92 -10.52
CA THR A 233 -12.26 10.76 -9.70
C THR A 233 -11.81 9.49 -10.41
N TRP A 234 -11.31 8.53 -9.65
CA TRP A 234 -10.80 7.25 -10.16
C TRP A 234 -11.46 6.11 -9.39
N SER A 235 -12.31 5.34 -10.07
CA SER A 235 -12.97 4.19 -9.45
C SER A 235 -12.05 2.98 -9.37
N PRO A 236 -11.95 2.34 -8.18
CA PRO A 236 -11.15 1.13 -8.03
C PRO A 236 -11.76 0.00 -8.85
N VAL A 237 -10.91 -0.81 -9.47
CA VAL A 237 -11.29 -2.03 -10.21
C VAL A 237 -10.65 -3.29 -9.64
N ALA A 238 -9.52 -3.15 -8.93
CA ALA A 238 -8.89 -4.25 -8.23
C ALA A 238 -8.01 -3.77 -7.07
N PHE A 239 -7.69 -4.70 -6.19
CA PHE A 239 -6.72 -4.51 -5.11
C PHE A 239 -5.59 -5.52 -5.20
N GLY A 240 -4.41 -5.17 -4.68
CA GLY A 240 -3.28 -6.08 -4.51
C GLY A 240 -2.70 -5.96 -3.09
N PHE A 241 -2.60 -7.04 -2.34
CA PHE A 241 -2.20 -7.01 -0.92
C PHE A 241 -1.55 -8.32 -0.46
N TYR A 242 -1.03 -8.34 0.77
CA TYR A 242 -0.57 -9.59 1.40
C TYR A 242 -1.77 -10.40 1.92
N PRO A 243 -1.99 -11.65 1.49
CA PRO A 243 -3.13 -12.48 1.97
C PRO A 243 -3.12 -12.63 3.49
N SER A 244 -1.93 -12.64 4.09
CA SER A 244 -1.75 -12.70 5.54
C SER A 244 -2.37 -11.54 6.32
N PHE A 245 -2.76 -10.44 5.67
CA PHE A 245 -3.57 -9.42 6.36
C PHE A 245 -4.93 -10.00 6.76
N ILE A 246 -5.63 -10.63 5.80
CA ILE A 246 -6.94 -11.25 6.02
C ILE A 246 -6.79 -12.54 6.83
N ASP A 247 -5.78 -13.37 6.53
CA ASP A 247 -5.63 -14.67 7.22
C ASP A 247 -5.30 -14.53 8.72
N ASN A 248 -4.99 -13.32 9.20
CA ASN A 248 -4.77 -13.02 10.63
C ASN A 248 -5.89 -12.15 11.23
N ASP A 249 -7.05 -12.04 10.56
CA ASP A 249 -8.22 -11.27 10.98
C ASP A 249 -7.88 -9.82 11.38
N CYS A 250 -6.97 -9.18 10.63
CA CYS A 250 -6.43 -7.88 11.01
C CYS A 250 -7.42 -6.71 10.91
N GLU A 251 -8.50 -6.89 10.16
CA GLU A 251 -9.64 -5.99 10.04
C GLU A 251 -10.50 -5.96 11.31
N ASP A 252 -10.74 -7.11 11.94
CA ASP A 252 -11.68 -7.26 13.05
C ASP A 252 -10.97 -7.36 14.40
N ASN A 253 -9.76 -7.92 14.42
CA ASN A 253 -8.99 -8.16 15.62
C ASN A 253 -7.58 -7.57 15.47
N TRP A 254 -7.51 -6.25 15.50
CA TRP A 254 -6.25 -5.54 15.33
C TRP A 254 -5.24 -5.86 16.43
N ASN A 255 -4.34 -6.80 16.15
CA ASN A 255 -3.13 -7.05 16.93
C ASN A 255 -1.96 -6.34 16.22
N GLY A 256 -1.64 -5.12 16.68
CA GLY A 256 -0.69 -4.23 16.01
C GLY A 256 0.60 -4.91 15.54
N SER A 257 1.21 -5.79 16.34
CA SER A 257 2.43 -6.51 15.95
C SER A 257 2.25 -7.43 14.73
N VAL A 258 1.13 -8.15 14.68
CA VAL A 258 0.79 -9.14 13.65
C VAL A 258 0.25 -8.46 12.40
N CYS A 259 -0.51 -7.38 12.56
CA CYS A 259 -1.25 -6.75 11.48
C CYS A 259 -0.45 -5.69 10.75
N ILE A 260 0.30 -4.86 11.47
CA ILE A 260 1.08 -3.78 10.85
C ILE A 260 2.11 -4.33 9.86
N LYS A 261 2.63 -5.56 10.05
CA LYS A 261 3.57 -6.16 9.09
C LYS A 261 2.95 -6.54 7.74
N TYR A 262 1.63 -6.60 7.63
CA TYR A 262 0.94 -6.90 6.37
C TYR A 262 0.05 -5.74 5.89
N ASP A 263 -0.06 -4.67 6.68
CA ASP A 263 -0.95 -3.54 6.42
C ASP A 263 -0.42 -2.57 5.34
N ILE A 264 -0.40 -3.05 4.10
CA ILE A 264 -0.06 -2.29 2.89
C ILE A 264 -0.78 -2.92 1.71
N ALA A 265 -1.28 -2.07 0.82
CA ALA A 265 -2.03 -2.50 -0.34
C ALA A 265 -1.83 -1.57 -1.53
N LEU A 266 -2.10 -2.12 -2.70
CA LEU A 266 -2.27 -1.40 -3.95
C LEU A 266 -3.76 -1.31 -4.27
N VAL A 267 -4.17 -0.13 -4.72
CA VAL A 267 -5.45 0.08 -5.39
C VAL A 267 -5.16 0.29 -6.87
N ILE A 268 -5.82 -0.49 -7.69
CA ILE A 268 -5.80 -0.38 -9.14
C ILE A 268 -7.14 0.24 -9.54
N ALA A 269 -7.11 1.38 -10.22
CA ALA A 269 -8.29 2.17 -10.53
C ALA A 269 -8.33 2.60 -12.00
N ARG A 270 -9.51 2.95 -12.50
CA ARG A 270 -9.74 3.51 -13.84
C ARG A 270 -10.24 4.96 -13.72
N PRO A 271 -9.95 5.82 -14.71
CA PRO A 271 -10.43 7.19 -14.69
C PRO A 271 -11.94 7.23 -14.93
N ASP A 272 -12.65 8.01 -14.13
CA ASP A 272 -14.03 8.38 -14.43
C ASP A 272 -14.06 9.43 -15.55
N ALA A 273 -15.24 9.65 -16.13
CA ALA A 273 -15.41 10.63 -17.19
C ALA A 273 -14.93 12.03 -16.75
N GLY A 274 -13.94 12.57 -17.46
CA GLY A 274 -13.34 13.89 -17.17
C GLY A 274 -12.13 13.87 -16.24
N ALA A 275 -11.74 12.71 -15.70
CA ALA A 275 -10.52 12.58 -14.93
C ALA A 275 -9.27 12.70 -15.82
N THR A 276 -8.24 13.38 -15.30
CA THR A 276 -6.93 13.51 -15.97
C THR A 276 -5.90 12.76 -15.14
N PRO A 277 -4.99 11.97 -15.75
CA PRO A 277 -3.96 11.25 -15.00
C PRO A 277 -3.07 12.23 -14.22
N PRO A 278 -3.02 12.13 -12.88
CA PRO A 278 -2.01 12.82 -12.10
C PRO A 278 -0.64 12.18 -12.33
N ARG A 279 0.40 12.79 -11.77
CA ARG A 279 1.73 12.18 -11.77
C ARG A 279 1.87 11.07 -10.73
N GLY A 280 2.78 10.16 -11.01
CA GLY A 280 3.27 9.15 -10.09
C GLY A 280 4.42 9.65 -9.22
N MET A 281 4.32 9.44 -7.91
CA MET A 281 5.45 9.57 -6.98
C MET A 281 6.42 8.41 -7.21
N GLY A 282 7.73 8.66 -7.09
CA GLY A 282 8.70 7.56 -7.03
C GLY A 282 8.45 6.67 -5.81
N TRP A 283 8.93 5.43 -5.84
CA TRP A 283 8.84 4.51 -4.71
C TRP A 283 10.13 3.73 -4.56
N GLY A 284 10.40 3.26 -3.35
CA GLY A 284 11.59 2.47 -3.11
C GLY A 284 11.77 2.06 -1.67
N TYR A 285 12.83 1.30 -1.44
CA TYR A 285 13.25 0.86 -0.13
C TYR A 285 14.69 1.29 0.13
N ARG A 286 14.98 1.72 1.35
CA ARG A 286 16.32 2.08 1.82
C ARG A 286 16.52 1.59 3.23
N ASN A 287 17.75 1.14 3.52
CA ASN A 287 18.08 0.68 4.86
C ASN A 287 17.96 1.83 5.85
N LYS A 288 17.77 1.48 7.13
CA LYS A 288 17.64 2.45 8.23
C LYS A 288 18.69 3.58 8.16
N THR A 289 19.96 3.23 8.01
CA THR A 289 21.06 4.22 8.02
C THR A 289 20.95 5.20 6.86
N SER A 290 20.63 4.73 5.66
CA SER A 290 20.48 5.58 4.49
C SER A 290 19.25 6.47 4.60
N ILE A 291 18.10 5.89 4.99
CA ILE A 291 16.88 6.67 5.10
C ILE A 291 17.01 7.74 6.17
N ASP A 292 17.72 7.47 7.26
CA ASP A 292 17.94 8.43 8.34
C ASP A 292 18.66 9.71 7.89
N THR A 293 19.42 9.68 6.79
CA THR A 293 20.12 10.86 6.23
C THR A 293 19.23 11.86 5.50
N PHE A 294 18.01 11.47 5.10
CA PHE A 294 17.10 12.35 4.36
C PHE A 294 16.13 13.09 5.28
N SER A 295 15.66 14.26 4.83
CA SER A 295 14.42 14.84 5.35
C SER A 295 13.23 14.01 4.87
N LYS A 296 12.38 13.60 5.81
CA LYS A 296 11.16 12.82 5.53
C LYS A 296 9.92 13.63 5.84
N TYR A 297 8.87 13.36 5.10
CA TYR A 297 7.59 14.03 5.20
C TYR A 297 6.46 13.01 5.09
N ARG A 298 5.28 13.43 5.56
CA ARG A 298 4.03 12.70 5.36
C ARG A 298 2.91 13.71 5.24
N ARG A 299 1.97 13.42 4.34
CA ARG A 299 0.79 14.23 4.07
C ARG A 299 -0.39 13.30 3.92
N GLY A 300 -1.54 13.68 4.46
CA GLY A 300 -2.75 12.87 4.45
C GLY A 300 -4.00 13.73 4.42
N TYR A 301 -5.14 13.05 4.31
CA TYR A 301 -6.48 13.62 4.34
C TYR A 301 -7.13 13.26 5.68
N PRO A 302 -6.87 14.05 6.73
CA PRO A 302 -7.42 13.78 8.05
C PRO A 302 -8.94 13.88 8.05
N GLY A 303 -9.59 12.98 8.78
CA GLY A 303 -11.01 12.99 9.05
C GLY A 303 -11.35 14.04 10.10
N CYS A 304 -11.90 15.16 9.67
CA CYS A 304 -12.25 16.27 10.56
C CYS A 304 -13.37 15.89 11.55
N GLY A 305 -13.19 16.26 12.81
CA GLY A 305 -14.12 15.93 13.90
C GLY A 305 -13.75 14.66 14.66
N ALA A 306 -12.74 13.91 14.20
CA ALA A 306 -12.14 12.82 14.95
C ALA A 306 -11.21 13.34 16.06
N GLY A 307 -10.92 12.51 17.05
CA GLY A 307 -9.88 12.80 18.04
C GLY A 307 -8.53 13.07 17.36
N HIS A 308 -7.79 14.06 17.88
CA HIS A 308 -6.50 14.50 17.32
C HIS A 308 -6.59 15.09 15.90
N SER A 309 -7.75 15.55 15.43
CA SER A 309 -7.85 16.30 14.17
C SER A 309 -7.09 17.64 14.23
N PRO A 310 -6.61 18.17 13.09
CA PRO A 310 -6.05 19.53 13.01
C PRO A 310 -7.01 20.59 13.55
N MET A 311 -6.50 21.70 14.09
CA MET A 311 -7.35 22.82 14.51
C MET A 311 -6.90 24.14 13.86
N PRO A 312 -7.72 24.75 12.97
CA PRO A 312 -8.99 24.28 12.44
C PRO A 312 -8.84 23.14 11.40
N CYS A 313 -9.76 22.16 11.41
CA CYS A 313 -9.86 21.11 10.38
C CYS A 313 -10.95 21.45 9.37
N SER A 314 -10.64 21.33 8.09
CA SER A 314 -11.59 21.39 6.97
C SER A 314 -11.57 20.05 6.25
N GLY A 315 -12.73 19.43 6.08
CA GLY A 315 -12.84 18.10 5.47
C GLY A 315 -12.32 18.07 4.04
N ASP A 316 -11.78 16.91 3.63
CA ASP A 316 -11.32 16.65 2.26
C ASP A 316 -10.20 17.58 1.75
N TYR A 317 -9.40 18.14 2.65
CA TYR A 317 -8.17 18.83 2.31
C TYR A 317 -6.94 18.02 2.70
N LEU A 318 -5.84 18.25 1.98
CA LEU A 318 -4.54 17.71 2.33
C LEU A 318 -3.95 18.46 3.53
N TYR A 319 -3.39 17.73 4.48
CA TYR A 319 -2.72 18.26 5.67
C TYR A 319 -1.34 17.63 5.88
N GLY A 320 -0.49 18.33 6.63
CA GLY A 320 0.70 17.71 7.23
C GLY A 320 1.60 18.65 8.02
N ASP A 321 2.52 18.02 8.74
CA ASP A 321 3.50 18.69 9.62
C ASP A 321 4.81 19.05 8.88
N GLY A 322 5.76 19.63 9.62
CA GLY A 322 7.15 19.68 9.20
C GLY A 322 7.79 18.28 9.07
N GLN A 323 9.12 18.26 9.09
CA GLN A 323 9.89 17.02 8.94
C GLN A 323 9.60 16.01 10.05
N LEU A 324 9.44 14.73 9.69
CA LEU A 324 9.28 13.63 10.64
C LEU A 324 10.62 12.93 10.93
N ASN A 325 10.69 12.30 12.11
CA ASN A 325 11.79 11.44 12.50
C ASN A 325 11.32 9.99 12.59
N LEU A 326 12.20 9.06 12.19
CA LEU A 326 11.98 7.63 12.29
C LEU A 326 12.51 7.07 13.60
N GLY A 327 11.95 5.94 14.01
CA GLY A 327 12.13 5.33 15.32
C GLY A 327 12.49 3.87 15.26
N ASN A 328 11.86 3.09 16.13
CA ASN A 328 12.08 1.66 16.18
C ASN A 328 11.58 1.00 14.90
N TYR A 329 12.34 0.02 14.45
CA TYR A 329 12.01 -0.86 13.34
C TYR A 329 11.69 -2.24 13.92
N ALA A 330 10.77 -2.97 13.31
CA ALA A 330 10.40 -4.31 13.77
C ALA A 330 9.79 -5.16 12.64
N ASN A 331 9.59 -6.45 12.93
CA ASN A 331 8.93 -7.42 12.06
C ASN A 331 9.67 -7.58 10.72
N THR A 332 10.74 -8.36 10.67
CA THR A 332 11.46 -8.59 9.41
C THR A 332 10.66 -9.44 8.41
N ASP A 333 10.81 -9.18 7.12
CA ASP A 333 10.39 -10.08 6.04
C ASP A 333 11.41 -11.21 5.80
N SER A 334 11.17 -12.01 4.76
CA SER A 334 12.05 -13.11 4.35
C SER A 334 13.44 -12.64 3.91
N ASP A 335 13.57 -11.39 3.49
CA ASP A 335 14.82 -10.78 3.02
C ASP A 335 15.58 -10.12 4.19
N ASN A 336 15.13 -10.32 5.44
CA ASN A 336 15.61 -9.67 6.67
C ASN A 336 15.41 -8.15 6.70
N TRP A 337 14.39 -7.63 6.01
CA TRP A 337 14.03 -6.21 6.03
C TRP A 337 12.88 -5.93 6.98
N TYR A 338 13.05 -4.94 7.84
CA TYR A 338 12.00 -4.55 8.79
C TYR A 338 10.79 -4.01 8.05
N ARG A 339 9.65 -4.64 8.27
CA ARG A 339 8.37 -4.28 7.66
C ARG A 339 7.74 -3.08 8.33
N ARG A 340 7.98 -2.87 9.62
CA ARG A 340 7.39 -1.77 10.39
C ARG A 340 8.45 -0.73 10.77
N VAL A 341 8.04 0.52 10.79
CA VAL A 341 8.80 1.63 11.39
C VAL A 341 7.90 2.54 12.21
N LYS A 342 8.40 2.99 13.36
CA LYS A 342 7.77 4.06 14.14
C LYS A 342 8.18 5.42 13.64
N PHE A 343 7.28 6.41 13.68
CA PHE A 343 7.59 7.75 13.21
C PHE A 343 6.93 8.87 14.01
N SER A 344 7.46 10.09 13.88
CA SER A 344 7.01 11.26 14.61
C SER A 344 6.30 12.28 13.71
N SER A 345 4.99 12.17 13.59
CA SER A 345 4.11 13.23 13.06
C SER A 345 2.68 13.00 13.54
N ASP A 346 1.88 14.04 13.74
CA ASP A 346 0.52 13.89 14.26
C ASP A 346 -0.36 13.12 13.28
N LEU A 347 -1.28 12.31 13.79
CA LEU A 347 -2.20 11.48 13.03
C LEU A 347 -3.59 11.55 13.64
N ASN A 348 -4.59 11.36 12.79
CA ASN A 348 -5.93 11.03 13.21
C ASN A 348 -6.59 10.09 12.18
N PRO A 349 -7.77 9.53 12.51
CA PRO A 349 -8.65 8.88 11.53
C PRO A 349 -8.66 9.63 10.20
N GLY A 350 -8.45 8.97 9.05
CA GLY A 350 -8.29 9.62 7.74
C GLY A 350 -6.86 9.59 7.16
N ASP A 351 -5.85 9.66 8.02
CA ASP A 351 -4.45 9.63 7.57
C ASP A 351 -3.94 8.25 7.19
N SER A 352 -4.66 7.18 7.53
CA SER A 352 -4.30 5.81 7.14
C SER A 352 -4.01 5.70 5.65
N GLY A 353 -2.96 4.98 5.29
CA GLY A 353 -2.54 4.82 3.90
C GLY A 353 -1.76 6.01 3.32
N SER A 354 -1.62 7.12 4.05
CA SER A 354 -0.75 8.22 3.62
C SER A 354 0.71 7.77 3.45
N GLY A 355 1.34 8.17 2.35
CA GLY A 355 2.74 7.86 2.09
C GLY A 355 3.68 8.64 3.00
N LEU A 356 4.66 7.97 3.57
CA LEU A 356 5.87 8.59 4.09
C LEU A 356 6.88 8.64 2.95
N TYR A 357 7.43 9.82 2.68
CA TYR A 357 8.34 10.04 1.57
C TYR A 357 9.54 10.90 1.94
N TYR A 358 10.59 10.83 1.14
CA TYR A 358 11.77 11.70 1.23
C TYR A 358 12.16 12.22 -0.16
N TYR A 359 13.07 13.19 -0.19
CA TYR A 359 13.65 13.69 -1.43
C TYR A 359 15.05 13.14 -1.67
N ARG A 360 15.30 12.71 -2.90
CA ARG A 360 16.64 12.46 -3.42
C ARG A 360 16.77 13.13 -4.78
N ASP A 361 17.78 13.98 -4.93
CA ASP A 361 18.04 14.74 -6.15
C ASP A 361 16.80 15.55 -6.62
N GLY A 362 16.00 16.02 -5.65
CA GLY A 362 14.76 16.74 -5.87
C GLY A 362 13.53 15.87 -6.19
N ASN A 363 13.68 14.57 -6.41
CA ASN A 363 12.56 13.66 -6.66
C ASN A 363 11.99 13.09 -5.35
N PRO A 364 10.65 13.02 -5.20
CA PRO A 364 10.02 12.39 -4.04
C PRO A 364 9.94 10.87 -4.20
N TYR A 365 10.26 10.14 -3.12
CA TYR A 365 10.12 8.68 -3.05
C TYR A 365 9.31 8.26 -1.83
N VAL A 366 8.17 7.61 -2.04
CA VAL A 366 7.44 6.92 -0.97
C VAL A 366 8.19 5.67 -0.55
N PHE A 367 8.28 5.45 0.75
CA PHE A 367 9.00 4.31 1.34
C PHE A 367 8.20 3.58 2.42
N ALA A 368 7.06 4.11 2.83
CA ALA A 368 6.16 3.47 3.78
C ALA A 368 4.74 4.06 3.67
N VAL A 369 3.76 3.36 4.21
CA VAL A 369 2.39 3.85 4.40
C VAL A 369 2.06 3.96 5.89
N THR A 370 1.34 5.01 6.27
CA THR A 370 0.77 5.14 7.61
C THR A 370 -0.22 4.00 7.88
N SER A 371 -0.07 3.33 9.01
CA SER A 371 -0.85 2.15 9.37
C SER A 371 -1.66 2.35 10.65
N ALA A 372 -1.01 2.70 11.76
CA ALA A 372 -1.66 2.74 13.07
C ALA A 372 -1.01 3.76 14.02
N GLU A 373 -1.68 4.02 15.14
CA GLU A 373 -1.19 4.84 16.25
C GLU A 373 -1.12 3.99 17.55
N ASP A 374 -0.06 4.17 18.33
CA ASP A 374 0.02 3.69 19.71
C ASP A 374 -0.97 4.47 20.57
N THR A 375 -1.69 3.79 21.47
CA THR A 375 -2.54 4.48 22.46
C THR A 375 -1.74 5.46 23.31
N CYS A 376 -1.84 6.74 22.98
CA CYS A 376 -1.17 7.80 23.69
C CYS A 376 -2.13 8.95 23.94
N TYR A 377 -2.82 8.86 25.08
CA TYR A 377 -3.81 9.87 25.45
C TYR A 377 -3.19 11.01 26.26
N THR A 378 -1.98 10.89 26.81
CA THR A 378 -1.35 12.00 27.56
C THR A 378 0.18 11.92 27.46
N ALA A 379 0.79 12.93 26.85
CA ALA A 379 2.25 13.17 26.73
C ALA A 379 3.04 12.30 25.72
N CYS A 380 2.79 12.52 24.43
CA CYS A 380 3.56 11.96 23.31
C CYS A 380 4.73 12.85 22.82
N TRP A 381 5.15 13.85 23.59
CA TRP A 381 6.03 14.92 23.12
C TRP A 381 7.40 14.45 22.58
N TYR A 382 7.88 13.28 23.02
CA TYR A 382 9.09 12.60 22.52
C TYR A 382 8.81 11.26 21.86
N SER A 383 7.56 10.85 21.76
CA SER A 383 7.23 9.53 21.26
C SER A 383 7.27 9.52 19.73
N ARG A 384 7.41 8.33 19.18
CA ARG A 384 7.13 8.05 17.78
C ARG A 384 5.94 7.11 17.82
N PRO A 385 4.75 7.60 18.18
CA PRO A 385 3.63 6.74 18.54
C PRO A 385 3.05 6.07 17.31
N ASN A 386 3.36 6.61 16.13
CA ASN A 386 2.74 6.23 14.89
C ASN A 386 3.56 5.18 14.19
N HIS A 387 2.87 4.22 13.58
CA HIS A 387 3.45 3.09 12.88
C HIS A 387 3.18 3.21 11.40
N ALA A 388 4.21 2.91 10.62
CA ALA A 388 4.11 2.81 9.19
C ALA A 388 4.59 1.42 8.72
N ARG A 389 3.93 0.88 7.71
CA ARG A 389 4.37 -0.32 6.98
C ARG A 389 5.27 0.12 5.83
N ARG A 390 6.53 -0.28 5.88
CA ARG A 390 7.57 0.05 4.89
C ARG A 390 7.36 -0.66 3.56
N ILE A 391 7.84 -0.06 2.48
CA ILE A 391 8.16 -0.80 1.28
C ILE A 391 9.45 -1.57 1.57
N THR A 392 9.37 -2.91 1.56
CA THR A 392 10.53 -3.80 1.66
C THR A 392 10.94 -4.28 0.26
N PRO A 393 12.09 -4.95 0.07
CA PRO A 393 12.48 -5.42 -1.25
C PRO A 393 11.43 -6.35 -1.87
N GLU A 394 10.82 -7.23 -1.07
CA GLU A 394 9.72 -8.10 -1.51
C GLU A 394 8.54 -7.29 -2.04
N TRP A 395 8.08 -6.29 -1.28
CA TRP A 395 6.95 -5.45 -1.68
C TRP A 395 7.28 -4.54 -2.86
N TYR A 396 8.51 -4.02 -2.92
CA TYR A 396 9.00 -3.23 -4.05
C TYR A 396 8.96 -4.03 -5.34
N ASP A 397 9.44 -5.27 -5.30
CA ASP A 397 9.43 -6.13 -6.46
C ASP A 397 7.96 -6.43 -6.87
N PHE A 398 7.04 -6.62 -5.91
CA PHE A 398 5.61 -6.73 -6.20
C PHE A 398 5.03 -5.47 -6.88
N ILE A 399 5.28 -4.28 -6.35
CA ILE A 399 4.83 -3.01 -6.96
C ILE A 399 5.27 -2.93 -8.43
N ASN A 400 6.55 -3.16 -8.71
CA ASN A 400 7.09 -3.05 -10.05
C ASN A 400 6.42 -4.03 -11.03
N SER A 401 6.11 -5.25 -10.58
CA SER A 401 5.43 -6.25 -11.42
C SER A 401 3.96 -5.93 -11.73
N VAL A 402 3.34 -5.05 -10.93
CA VAL A 402 1.97 -4.56 -11.15
C VAL A 402 1.98 -3.31 -12.04
N VAL A 403 2.96 -2.42 -11.84
CA VAL A 403 3.04 -1.14 -12.56
C VAL A 403 3.61 -1.28 -13.98
N PHE A 404 4.52 -2.24 -14.23
CA PHE A 404 5.20 -2.47 -15.51
C PHE A 404 5.08 -3.92 -15.94
#